data_AF-A0A2S0MKP8-F1
#
_entry.id   AF-A0A2S0MKP8-F1
#
_cell.length_a   1.000
_cell.length_b   1.000
_cell.length_c   1.000
_cell.angle_alpha   90.00
_cell.angle_beta   90.00
_cell.angle_gamma   90.00
#
_symmetry.space_group_name_H-M   'P 1'
#
loop_
_entity.id
_entity.type
_entity.pdbx_description
1 polymer ?
#
loop_
_entity_poly.entity_id
_entity_poly.type
_entity_poly.pdbx_seq_one_letter_code
_entity_poly.pdbx_strand_id
1 'polypeptide(L)'
;MDDPSEPMQEPANLRFLRRLVTVLTAVMIGGLLVIIGLLVIRFSGENNPALPLPDHIALPDGTRATAFTTGGDWYAVVTADDRILIFDRASGSQRQEIRIVTGD
;
A
#
# COMPACT_ATOMS: atom_id res chain seq x y z
N MET A 1 -48.87 41.08 21.97
CA MET A 1 -47.44 40.79 21.76
C MET A 1 -47.10 39.66 22.70
N ASP A 2 -47.26 38.42 22.24
CA ASP A 2 -46.81 37.22 22.95
C ASP A 2 -45.45 36.85 22.36
N ASP A 3 -44.43 36.85 23.22
CA ASP A 3 -43.04 36.60 22.86
C ASP A 3 -42.81 35.07 22.67
N PRO A 4 -42.44 34.57 21.48
CA PRO A 4 -42.33 33.13 21.23
C PRO A 4 -40.99 32.52 21.72
N SER A 5 -40.37 33.11 22.74
CA SER A 5 -39.00 32.80 23.16
C SER A 5 -38.92 32.00 24.48
N GLU A 6 -39.90 31.15 24.80
CA GLU A 6 -39.74 30.17 25.88
C GLU A 6 -39.03 28.93 25.30
N PRO A 7 -37.80 28.59 25.75
CA PRO A 7 -37.10 27.40 25.27
C PRO A 7 -37.87 26.17 25.74
N MET A 8 -38.69 25.62 24.84
CA MET A 8 -39.40 24.35 24.99
C MET A 8 -38.42 23.29 25.53
N GLN A 9 -38.56 22.92 26.82
CA GLN A 9 -37.66 21.95 27.44
C GLN A 9 -37.76 20.62 26.68
N GLU A 10 -36.71 20.30 25.93
CA GLU A 10 -36.70 19.09 25.11
C GLU A 10 -36.97 17.85 25.99
N PRO A 11 -38.00 17.05 25.71
CA PRO A 11 -38.42 15.95 26.57
C PRO A 11 -37.32 14.87 26.66
N ALA A 12 -37.16 14.27 27.84
CA ALA A 12 -36.01 13.44 28.20
C ALA A 12 -35.77 12.25 27.25
N ASN A 13 -36.84 11.72 26.66
CA ASN A 13 -36.80 10.64 25.66
C ASN A 13 -36.12 11.07 24.35
N LEU A 14 -36.36 12.29 23.86
CA LEU A 14 -35.72 12.81 22.64
C LEU A 14 -34.24 13.08 22.85
N ARG A 15 -33.86 13.60 24.03
CA ARG A 15 -32.46 13.78 24.41
C ARG A 15 -31.71 12.44 24.48
N PHE A 16 -32.36 11.41 25.02
CA PHE A 16 -31.80 10.05 25.06
C PHE A 16 -31.60 9.48 23.66
N LEU A 17 -32.63 9.57 22.81
CA LEU A 17 -32.56 9.08 21.44
C LEU A 17 -31.47 9.81 20.64
N ARG A 18 -31.37 11.13 20.78
CA ARG A 18 -30.33 11.93 20.13
C ARG A 18 -28.93 11.48 20.56
N ARG A 19 -28.70 11.30 21.86
CA ARG A 19 -27.41 10.81 22.37
C ARG A 19 -27.07 9.43 21.82
N LEU A 20 -28.05 8.52 21.80
CA LEU A 20 -27.86 7.16 21.29
C LEU A 20 -27.48 7.17 19.81
N VAL A 21 -28.21 7.95 19.00
CA VAL A 21 -27.91 8.09 17.56
C VAL A 21 -26.54 8.73 17.35
N THR A 22 -26.20 9.81 18.07
CA THR A 22 -24.88 10.44 17.96
C THR A 22 -23.75 9.48 18.33
N VAL A 23 -23.93 8.67 19.38
CA VAL A 23 -22.95 7.64 19.77
C VAL A 23 -22.84 6.58 18.67
N LEU A 24 -23.96 6.10 18.14
CA LEU A 24 -23.98 5.12 17.06
C LEU A 24 -23.26 5.66 15.81
N THR A 25 -23.53 6.89 15.42
CA THR A 25 -22.84 7.57 14.31
C THR A 25 -21.34 7.66 14.57
N ALA A 26 -20.92 8.06 15.78
CA ALA A 26 -19.51 8.13 16.14
C ALA A 26 -18.82 6.76 16.06
N VAL A 27 -19.48 5.70 16.53
CA VAL A 27 -18.96 4.32 16.45
C VAL A 27 -18.87 3.86 14.99
N MET A 28 -19.88 4.14 14.15
CA MET A 28 -19.84 3.80 12.73
C MET A 28 -18.67 4.48 12.00
N ILE A 29 -18.45 5.78 12.27
CA ILE A 29 -17.32 6.52 11.72
C ILE A 29 -16.00 5.92 12.23
N GLY A 30 -15.90 5.66 13.53
CA GLY A 30 -14.71 5.06 14.14
C GLY A 30 -14.37 3.70 13.51
N GLY A 31 -15.36 2.84 13.31
CA GLY A 31 -15.19 1.55 12.66
C GLY A 31 -14.66 1.68 11.22
N LEU A 32 -15.24 2.59 10.43
CA LEU A 32 -14.75 2.86 9.08
C LEU A 32 -13.31 3.40 9.07
N LEU A 33 -12.97 4.32 9.96
CA LEU A 33 -11.61 4.86 10.09
C LEU A 33 -10.60 3.78 10.47
N VAL A 34 -10.96 2.86 11.35
CA VAL A 34 -10.12 1.70 11.70
C VAL A 34 -9.90 0.81 10.47
N ILE A 35 -10.95 0.49 9.72
CA ILE A 35 -10.83 -0.32 8.50
C ILE A 35 -9.92 0.37 7.47
N ILE A 36 -10.13 1.66 7.21
CA ILE A 36 -9.29 2.45 6.30
C ILE A 36 -7.84 2.47 6.78
N GLY A 37 -7.62 2.73 8.07
CA GLY A 37 -6.28 2.75 8.67
C GLY A 37 -5.57 1.41 8.52
N LEU A 38 -6.25 0.30 8.84
CA LEU A 38 -5.71 -1.05 8.65
C LEU A 38 -5.41 -1.33 7.17
N LEU A 39 -6.28 -0.93 6.26
CA LEU A 39 -6.07 -1.11 4.82
C LEU A 39 -4.84 -0.34 4.34
N VAL A 40 -4.71 0.94 4.71
CA VAL A 40 -3.55 1.75 4.34
C VAL A 40 -2.27 1.16 4.91
N ILE A 41 -2.25 0.72 6.16
CA ILE A 41 -1.07 0.07 6.76
C ILE A 41 -0.77 -1.26 6.06
N ARG A 42 -1.79 -2.07 5.78
CA ARG A 42 -1.64 -3.38 5.14
C ARG A 42 -1.08 -3.29 3.73
N PHE A 43 -1.58 -2.34 2.92
CA PHE A 43 -1.13 -2.12 1.55
C PHE A 43 0.18 -1.32 1.49
N SER A 44 0.39 -0.34 2.38
CA SER A 44 1.64 0.42 2.41
C SER A 44 2.79 -0.39 3.01
N GLY A 45 2.51 -1.36 3.89
CA GLY A 45 3.53 -2.27 4.41
C GLY A 45 4.06 -3.27 3.37
N GLU A 46 3.27 -3.60 2.35
CA GLU A 46 3.74 -4.37 1.17
C GLU A 46 4.55 -3.52 0.20
N ASN A 47 4.40 -2.20 0.25
CA ASN A 47 5.28 -1.26 -0.43
C ASN A 47 6.57 -1.17 0.39
N ASN A 48 7.37 -2.24 0.33
CA ASN A 48 8.71 -2.31 0.87
C ASN A 48 9.39 -0.96 0.58
N PRO A 49 9.87 -0.21 1.59
CA PRO A 49 10.53 1.07 1.36
C PRO A 49 11.56 0.82 0.28
N ALA A 50 11.39 1.49 -0.87
CA ALA A 50 12.13 1.19 -2.07
C ALA A 50 13.62 1.21 -1.72
N LEU A 51 14.20 0.02 -1.49
CA LEU A 51 15.58 -0.11 -1.06
C LEU A 51 16.42 0.64 -2.09
N PRO A 52 17.29 1.59 -1.70
CA PRO A 52 18.03 2.36 -2.69
C PRO A 52 18.75 1.38 -3.63
N LEU A 53 18.54 1.55 -4.94
CA LEU A 53 19.26 0.77 -5.94
C LEU A 53 20.73 1.21 -5.90
N PRO A 54 21.68 0.28 -6.10
CA PRO A 54 23.09 0.65 -6.20
C PRO A 54 23.33 1.55 -7.41
N ASP A 55 24.32 2.45 -7.32
CA ASP A 55 24.66 3.40 -8.39
C ASP A 55 25.06 2.71 -9.71
N HIS A 56 25.55 1.47 -9.62
CA HIS A 56 25.93 0.64 -10.75
C HIS A 56 25.58 -0.83 -10.48
N ILE A 57 25.09 -1.51 -11.52
CA ILE A 57 24.79 -2.95 -11.49
C ILE A 57 25.81 -3.64 -12.40
N ALA A 58 26.66 -4.48 -11.81
CA ALA A 58 27.61 -5.30 -12.57
C ALA A 58 26.91 -6.56 -13.07
N LEU A 59 26.85 -6.73 -14.39
CA LEU A 59 26.27 -7.90 -15.02
C LEU A 59 27.31 -9.01 -15.17
N PRO A 60 26.93 -10.29 -14.97
CA PRO A 60 27.81 -11.42 -15.22
C PRO A 60 28.35 -11.40 -16.66
N ASP A 61 29.62 -11.78 -16.81
CA ASP A 61 30.30 -11.98 -18.09
C ASP A 61 30.33 -10.75 -19.01
N GLY A 62 30.09 -9.54 -18.49
CA GLY A 62 30.04 -8.32 -19.28
C GLY A 62 28.82 -8.24 -20.21
N THR A 63 27.79 -9.03 -19.93
CA THR A 63 26.58 -9.09 -20.76
C THR A 63 25.85 -7.75 -20.77
N ARG A 64 25.32 -7.37 -21.94
CA ARG A 64 24.60 -6.10 -22.12
C ARG A 64 23.16 -6.25 -21.62
N ALA A 65 22.72 -5.31 -20.78
CA ALA A 65 21.31 -5.17 -20.41
C ALA A 65 20.48 -4.66 -21.60
N THR A 66 19.33 -5.28 -21.82
CA THR A 66 18.34 -4.88 -22.83
C THR A 66 17.10 -4.27 -22.17
N ALA A 67 16.73 -4.72 -20.97
CA ALA A 67 15.65 -4.15 -20.17
C ALA A 67 15.93 -4.26 -18.67
N PHE A 68 15.31 -3.38 -17.89
CA PHE A 68 15.40 -3.34 -16.44
C PHE A 68 14.01 -3.16 -15.83
N THR A 69 13.72 -3.93 -14.78
CA THR A 69 12.47 -3.81 -14.02
C THR A 69 12.74 -4.01 -12.53
N THR A 70 11.88 -3.43 -11.69
CA THR A 70 12.02 -3.46 -10.23
C THR A 70 10.76 -3.97 -9.57
N GLY A 71 10.90 -4.89 -8.63
CA GLY A 71 9.90 -5.24 -7.64
C GLY A 71 10.15 -4.54 -6.30
N GLY A 72 9.41 -4.97 -5.28
CA GLY A 72 9.57 -4.45 -3.92
C GLY A 72 10.95 -4.76 -3.32
N ASP A 73 11.31 -6.04 -3.26
CA ASP A 73 12.55 -6.55 -2.63
C ASP A 73 13.56 -7.12 -3.64
N TRP A 74 13.29 -6.98 -4.94
CA TRP A 74 14.11 -7.51 -6.02
C TRP A 74 14.17 -6.56 -7.22
N TYR A 75 15.16 -6.77 -8.08
CA TYR A 75 15.20 -6.18 -9.42
C TYR A 75 15.60 -7.23 -10.44
N ALA A 76 15.13 -7.09 -11.67
CA ALA A 76 15.51 -8.00 -12.76
C ALA A 76 16.10 -7.24 -13.94
N VAL A 77 17.11 -7.86 -14.54
CA VAL A 77 17.77 -7.38 -15.75
C VAL A 77 17.55 -8.41 -16.84
N VAL A 78 16.98 -7.98 -17.96
CA VAL A 78 16.97 -8.78 -19.19
C VAL A 78 18.26 -8.51 -19.92
N THR A 79 18.91 -9.58 -20.35
CA THR A 79 20.21 -9.57 -21.01
C THR A 79 20.05 -9.79 -22.51
N ALA A 80 21.07 -9.41 -23.28
CA ALA A 80 21.08 -9.56 -24.74
C ALA A 80 21.22 -11.02 -25.21
N ASP A 81 21.56 -11.95 -24.32
CA ASP A 81 21.67 -13.39 -24.60
C ASP A 81 20.45 -14.17 -24.09
N ASP A 82 19.29 -13.51 -24.07
CA ASP A 82 17.98 -14.11 -23.78
C ASP A 82 17.88 -14.73 -22.38
N ARG A 83 18.43 -14.03 -21.37
CA ARG A 83 18.27 -14.39 -19.95
C ARG A 83 17.65 -13.28 -19.14
N ILE A 84 16.87 -13.67 -18.13
CA ILE A 84 16.35 -12.80 -17.09
C ILE A 84 17.10 -13.12 -15.80
N LEU A 85 17.89 -12.16 -15.34
CA LEU A 85 18.66 -12.27 -14.10
C LEU A 85 17.89 -11.54 -12.99
N ILE A 86 17.49 -12.24 -11.94
CA ILE A 86 16.75 -11.70 -10.80
C ILE A 86 17.69 -11.57 -9.60
N PHE A 87 17.79 -10.37 -9.05
CA PHE A 87 18.67 -10.03 -7.95
C PHE A 87 17.90 -9.59 -6.72
N ASP A 88 18.44 -9.94 -5.56
CA ASP A 88 18.03 -9.40 -4.27
C ASP A 88 18.42 -7.92 -4.17
N ARG A 89 17.49 -7.06 -3.76
CA ARG A 89 17.72 -5.61 -3.70
C ARG A 89 18.50 -5.17 -2.46
N ALA A 90 18.43 -5.91 -1.35
CA ALA A 90 19.25 -5.66 -0.16
C ALA A 90 20.65 -6.28 -0.31
N SER A 91 20.66 -7.45 -0.93
CA SER A 91 21.76 -8.28 -1.41
C SER A 91 22.78 -7.65 -2.36
N GLY A 92 22.23 -7.25 -3.50
CA GLY A 92 22.91 -7.33 -4.79
C GLY A 92 23.15 -8.77 -5.29
N SER A 93 22.75 -9.81 -4.53
CA SER A 93 23.01 -11.21 -4.88
C SER A 93 22.03 -11.73 -5.94
N GLN A 94 22.52 -12.51 -6.91
CA GLN A 94 21.66 -13.16 -7.90
C GLN A 94 20.85 -14.26 -7.21
N ARG A 95 19.52 -14.12 -7.22
CA ARG A 95 18.59 -15.11 -6.66
C ARG A 95 18.22 -16.18 -7.68
N GLN A 96 18.02 -15.77 -8.94
CA GLN A 96 17.53 -16.66 -9.99
C GLN A 96 17.97 -16.21 -11.37
N GLU A 97 18.15 -17.17 -12.27
CA GLU A 97 18.36 -16.96 -13.69
C GLU A 97 17.29 -17.76 -14.46
N ILE A 98 16.62 -17.10 -15.40
CA ILE A 98 15.62 -17.71 -16.28
C ILE A 98 16.06 -17.52 -17.72
N ARG A 99 16.13 -18.61 -18.48
CA ARG A 99 16.37 -18.54 -19.92
C ARG A 99 15.05 -18.27 -20.64
N ILE A 100 15.05 -17.27 -21.52
CA ILE A 100 13.94 -16.97 -22.42
C ILE A 100 13.99 -17.99 -23.56
N VAL A 101 12.90 -18.72 -23.74
CA VAL A 101 12.70 -19.63 -24.87
C VAL A 101 11.42 -19.23 -25.58
N THR A 102 11.45 -19.19 -26.90
CA THR A 102 10.24 -18.97 -27.70
C THR A 102 9.49 -20.30 -27.74
N GLY A 103 8.18 -20.29 -27.49
CA GLY A 103 7.36 -21.50 -27.67
C GLY A 103 7.21 -21.80 -29.16
N ASP A 104 7.42 -23.07 -29.53
CA ASP A 104 7.20 -23.60 -30.89
C ASP A 104 5.73 -23.50 -31.34
#